data_AF-A0A2G6THY9-F1
#
_entry.id   AF-A0A2G6THY9-F1
#
_cell.length_a   1.000
_cell.length_b   1.000
_cell.length_c   1.000
_cell.angle_alpha   90.00
_cell.angle_beta   90.00
_cell.angle_gamma   90.00
#
_symmetry.space_group_name_H-M   'P 1'
#
loop_
_entity.id
_entity.type
_entity.pdbx_description
1 polymer ?
#
loop_
_entity_poly.entity_id
_entity_poly.type
_entity_poly.pdbx_seq_one_letter_code
_entity_poly.pdbx_strand_id
1 'polypeptide(L)'
;MGLDITHRKSTLKKPEKLTPSHTNYILESEFEGFDVGLDYFHNCIQNIDAPEILETIIFPKKENEIEEIKKFLSHVKHFLFEKDKENIEKSLQNFISKNQLSGNLLHSWETSEWTGFYIFRMKKQTGFYFEEIGEQRKGMNNLFWTRFSSDDIHNFTKKEDFEHAFKCVDFYWDSDTQDDVEQRIKMFKENFVDKYEPNKSWLSLSY
;
A
#
# COMPACT_ATOMS: atom_id res chain seq x y z
N MET A 1 -8.37 -10.03 -16.58
CA MET A 1 -7.97 -9.32 -15.35
C MET A 1 -6.64 -9.92 -14.92
N GLY A 2 -5.67 -9.09 -14.53
CA GLY A 2 -4.29 -9.47 -14.21
C GLY A 2 -4.09 -9.39 -12.70
N LEU A 3 -3.63 -10.44 -12.02
CA LEU A 3 -3.20 -10.37 -10.62
C LEU A 3 -1.80 -9.81 -10.67
N ASP A 4 -1.62 -8.64 -10.09
CA ASP A 4 -0.30 -8.07 -9.89
C ASP A 4 0.27 -8.67 -8.59
N ILE A 5 1.55 -9.04 -8.63
CA ILE A 5 2.20 -9.76 -7.53
C ILE A 5 3.37 -8.94 -7.06
N THR A 6 3.44 -8.72 -5.75
CA THR A 6 4.53 -8.00 -5.11
C THR A 6 5.23 -8.91 -4.12
N HIS A 7 6.55 -9.07 -4.24
CA HIS A 7 7.36 -9.66 -3.18
C HIS A 7 7.69 -8.60 -2.15
N ARG A 8 7.28 -8.85 -0.91
CA ARG A 8 7.61 -8.01 0.24
C ARG A 8 8.40 -8.80 1.26
N LYS A 9 9.17 -8.07 2.08
CA LYS A 9 10.00 -8.67 3.12
C LYS A 9 9.95 -7.86 4.41
N SER A 10 9.73 -8.55 5.52
CA SER A 10 9.67 -7.93 6.85
C SER A 10 11.07 -7.47 7.28
N THR A 11 11.12 -6.36 8.00
CA THR A 11 12.37 -5.76 8.45
C THR A 11 12.21 -5.08 9.80
N LEU A 12 13.32 -5.01 10.54
CA LEU A 12 13.40 -4.18 11.74
C LEU A 12 13.61 -2.69 11.41
N LYS A 13 14.04 -2.38 10.19
CA LYS A 13 14.40 -1.03 9.77
C LYS A 13 13.14 -0.20 9.52
N LYS A 14 13.01 0.90 10.26
CA LYS A 14 11.99 1.92 10.00
C LYS A 14 12.18 2.51 8.59
N PRO A 15 11.12 2.62 7.77
CA PRO A 15 11.21 3.26 6.46
C PRO A 15 11.49 4.76 6.59
N GLU A 16 12.11 5.35 5.57
CA GLU A 16 12.53 6.76 5.58
C GLU A 16 11.35 7.73 5.72
N LYS A 17 10.20 7.35 5.13
CA LYS A 17 8.96 8.10 5.20
C LYS A 17 7.85 7.21 5.74
N LEU A 18 7.15 7.71 6.75
CA LEU A 18 5.89 7.16 7.23
C LEU A 18 4.86 8.27 7.20
N THR A 19 3.90 8.15 6.30
CA THR A 19 2.73 9.03 6.24
C THR A 19 1.50 8.14 6.12
N PRO A 20 0.29 8.67 6.33
CA PRO A 20 -0.93 7.89 6.14
C PRO A 20 -1.08 7.27 4.73
N SER A 21 -0.33 7.78 3.74
CA SER A 21 -0.30 7.27 2.36
C SER A 21 0.89 6.35 2.06
N HIS A 22 1.85 6.22 2.97
CA HIS A 22 3.04 5.38 2.81
C HIS A 22 3.13 4.41 3.99
N THR A 23 2.46 3.27 3.86
CA THR A 23 2.27 2.27 4.90
C THR A 23 3.17 1.05 4.67
N ASN A 24 4.49 1.29 4.70
CA ASN A 24 5.50 0.21 4.69
C ASN A 24 5.59 -0.51 6.05
N TYR A 25 4.43 -0.87 6.59
CA TYR A 25 4.27 -1.62 7.83
C TYR A 25 3.01 -2.48 7.79
N ILE A 26 2.97 -3.50 8.66
CA ILE A 26 1.77 -4.28 8.96
C ILE A 26 1.55 -4.26 10.46
N LEU A 27 0.35 -3.90 10.89
CA LEU A 27 -0.06 -3.96 12.29
C LEU A 27 -0.62 -5.34 12.63
N GLU A 28 -0.50 -5.74 13.89
CA GLU A 28 -1.12 -6.97 14.41
C GLU A 28 -2.64 -7.00 14.13
N SER A 29 -3.31 -5.85 14.27
CA SER A 29 -4.74 -5.71 13.99
C SER A 29 -5.12 -5.80 12.49
N GLU A 30 -4.13 -5.74 11.60
CA GLU A 30 -4.30 -5.73 10.14
C GLU A 30 -3.75 -7.02 9.52
N PHE A 31 -3.33 -8.00 10.33
CA PHE A 31 -2.66 -9.22 9.88
C PHE A 31 -3.61 -10.27 9.25
N GLU A 32 -4.80 -9.86 8.84
CA GLU A 32 -5.74 -10.73 8.14
C GLU A 32 -5.27 -11.00 6.70
N GLY A 33 -5.64 -12.17 6.16
CA GLY A 33 -5.36 -12.56 4.78
C GLY A 33 -3.94 -13.06 4.48
N PHE A 34 -3.19 -13.45 5.51
CA PHE A 34 -1.98 -14.27 5.39
C PHE A 34 -2.30 -15.77 5.46
N ASP A 35 -1.50 -16.59 4.77
CA ASP A 35 -1.59 -18.05 4.81
C ASP A 35 -0.96 -18.70 6.08
N VAL A 36 -0.48 -17.86 7.00
CA VAL A 36 0.17 -18.20 8.27
C VAL A 36 -0.26 -17.22 9.37
N GLY A 37 0.01 -17.54 10.64
CA GLY A 37 -0.16 -16.60 11.76
C GLY A 37 0.98 -15.60 11.90
N LEU A 38 0.75 -14.52 12.67
CA LEU A 38 1.69 -13.40 12.85
C LEU A 38 3.06 -13.86 13.36
N ASP A 39 3.09 -14.89 14.21
CA ASP A 39 4.32 -15.48 14.78
C ASP A 39 5.31 -16.00 13.73
N TYR A 40 4.86 -16.24 12.49
CA TYR A 40 5.77 -16.51 11.37
C TYR A 40 6.85 -15.43 11.23
N PHE A 41 6.51 -14.17 11.53
CA PHE A 41 7.41 -13.02 11.44
C PHE A 41 8.05 -12.63 12.79
N HIS A 42 8.10 -13.52 13.79
CA HIS A 42 8.52 -13.21 15.17
C HIS A 42 9.84 -12.42 15.30
N ASN A 43 10.80 -12.63 14.40
CA ASN A 43 12.09 -11.91 14.41
C ASN A 43 11.99 -10.43 14.00
N CYS A 44 10.85 -9.99 13.47
CA CYS A 44 10.61 -8.62 13.00
C CYS A 44 9.48 -7.91 13.75
N ILE A 45 8.70 -8.64 14.56
CA ILE A 45 7.63 -8.05 15.39
C ILE A 45 8.24 -7.11 16.42
N GLN A 46 7.74 -5.88 16.47
CA GLN A 46 8.22 -4.82 17.35
C GLN A 46 7.12 -3.76 17.57
N ASN A 47 7.39 -2.79 18.45
CA ASN A 47 6.58 -1.58 18.56
C ASN A 47 7.00 -0.57 17.49
N ILE A 48 6.19 -0.46 16.43
CA ILE A 48 6.42 0.45 15.30
C ILE A 48 5.68 1.78 15.46
N ASP A 49 6.13 2.80 14.72
CA ASP A 49 5.39 4.05 14.58
C ASP A 49 4.35 3.89 13.47
N ALA A 50 3.07 4.04 13.79
CA ALA A 50 1.96 3.99 12.85
C ALA A 50 1.22 5.35 12.81
N PRO A 51 0.94 5.92 11.62
CA PRO A 51 0.11 7.12 11.51
C PRO A 51 -1.33 6.85 11.95
N GLU A 52 -1.80 7.57 12.97
CA GLU A 52 -3.21 7.61 13.36
C GLU A 52 -3.82 8.90 12.80
N ILE A 53 -4.67 8.76 11.78
CA ILE A 53 -5.40 9.89 11.18
C ILE A 53 -6.38 10.42 12.21
N LEU A 54 -6.24 11.70 12.54
CA LEU A 54 -7.16 12.42 13.42
C LEU A 54 -8.26 13.09 12.61
N GLU A 55 -7.85 13.78 11.54
CA GLU A 55 -8.77 14.46 10.63
C GLU A 55 -8.30 14.38 9.19
N THR A 56 -9.28 14.33 8.29
CA THR A 56 -9.09 14.40 6.83
C THR A 56 -9.84 15.62 6.31
N ILE A 57 -9.13 16.53 5.64
CA ILE A 57 -9.70 17.76 5.08
C ILE A 57 -9.51 17.75 3.56
N ILE A 58 -10.57 18.04 2.83
CA ILE A 58 -10.57 18.08 1.38
C ILE A 58 -10.88 19.50 0.91
N PHE A 59 -10.06 19.99 -0.02
CA PHE A 59 -10.25 21.24 -0.74
C PHE A 59 -10.55 20.96 -2.22
N PRO A 60 -11.83 20.95 -2.62
CA PRO A 60 -12.21 20.82 -4.02
C PRO A 60 -11.62 21.94 -4.87
N LYS A 61 -11.10 21.60 -6.05
CA LYS A 61 -10.51 22.58 -6.98
C LYS A 61 -11.58 23.35 -7.77
N LYS A 62 -12.76 22.75 -7.96
CA LYS A 62 -13.89 23.39 -8.65
C LYS A 62 -15.15 23.38 -7.80
N GLU A 63 -15.83 24.52 -7.76
CA GLU A 63 -17.01 24.75 -6.94
C GLU A 63 -18.20 23.85 -7.35
N ASN A 64 -18.35 23.62 -8.65
CA ASN A 64 -19.42 22.79 -9.20
C ASN A 64 -19.22 21.28 -8.98
N GLU A 65 -18.04 20.84 -8.56
CA GLU A 65 -17.71 19.42 -8.31
C GLU A 65 -17.86 19.03 -6.83
N ILE A 66 -18.12 20.00 -5.92
CA ILE A 66 -18.16 19.78 -4.46
C ILE A 66 -19.13 18.67 -4.06
N GLU A 67 -20.35 18.68 -4.58
CA GLU A 67 -21.39 17.71 -4.18
C GLU A 67 -21.10 16.30 -4.72
N GLU A 68 -20.43 16.18 -5.86
CA GLU A 68 -19.97 14.90 -6.40
C GLU A 68 -18.83 14.34 -5.55
N ILE A 69 -17.85 15.19 -5.21
CA ILE A 69 -16.73 14.83 -4.35
C ILE A 69 -17.21 14.41 -2.96
N LYS A 70 -18.19 15.11 -2.38
CA LYS A 70 -18.81 14.72 -1.10
C LYS A 70 -19.49 13.36 -1.16
N LYS A 71 -20.16 13.03 -2.27
CA LYS A 71 -20.77 11.71 -2.46
C LYS A 71 -19.70 10.62 -2.56
N PHE A 72 -18.64 10.88 -3.32
CA PHE A 72 -17.53 9.95 -3.49
C PHE A 72 -16.76 9.73 -2.18
N LEU A 73 -16.50 10.79 -1.42
CA LEU A 73 -15.79 10.79 -0.14
C LEU A 73 -16.76 10.91 1.03
N SER A 74 -17.85 10.15 1.00
CA SER A 74 -18.93 10.23 2.01
C SER A 74 -18.49 9.95 3.46
N HIS A 75 -17.36 9.26 3.64
CA HIS A 75 -16.75 9.00 4.94
C HIS A 75 -15.96 10.20 5.50
N VAL A 76 -15.60 11.16 4.66
CA VAL A 76 -14.88 12.39 5.05
C VAL A 76 -15.90 13.44 5.50
N LYS A 77 -15.59 14.15 6.58
CA LYS A 77 -16.51 15.13 7.19
C LYS A 77 -16.18 16.58 6.85
N HIS A 78 -14.95 16.86 6.40
CA HIS A 78 -14.46 18.22 6.27
C HIS A 78 -14.12 18.56 4.82
N PHE A 79 -15.01 19.34 4.21
CA PHE A 79 -14.84 19.92 2.88
C PHE A 79 -14.79 21.44 3.02
N LEU A 80 -13.70 22.04 2.59
CA LEU A 80 -13.48 23.49 2.59
C LEU A 80 -13.23 23.92 1.15
N PHE A 81 -13.83 25.02 0.71
CA PHE A 81 -13.61 25.49 -0.66
C PHE A 81 -12.87 26.82 -0.63
N GLU A 82 -11.70 26.86 -1.28
CA GLU A 82 -10.85 28.04 -1.39
C GLU A 82 -10.25 28.09 -2.80
N LYS A 83 -10.34 29.24 -3.46
CA LYS A 83 -9.91 29.41 -4.86
C LYS A 83 -8.39 29.59 -4.99
N ASP A 84 -7.75 30.14 -3.96
CA ASP A 84 -6.34 30.51 -3.98
C ASP A 84 -5.54 29.70 -2.97
N LYS A 85 -4.30 29.34 -3.32
CA LYS A 85 -3.43 28.54 -2.46
C LYS A 85 -3.16 29.19 -1.10
N GLU A 86 -2.96 30.51 -1.07
CA GLU A 86 -2.77 31.24 0.20
C GLU A 86 -4.01 31.16 1.11
N ASN A 87 -5.21 31.10 0.53
CA ASN A 87 -6.45 30.98 1.28
C ASN A 87 -6.65 29.54 1.78
N ILE A 88 -6.23 28.53 1.01
CA ILE A 88 -6.18 27.13 1.49
C ILE A 88 -5.32 27.03 2.75
N GLU A 89 -4.11 27.58 2.73
CA GLU A 89 -3.20 27.53 3.89
C GLU A 89 -3.79 28.24 5.11
N LYS A 90 -4.36 29.44 4.93
CA LYS A 90 -5.03 30.18 6.01
C LYS A 90 -6.23 29.41 6.58
N SER A 91 -7.09 28.88 5.73
CA SER A 91 -8.27 28.13 6.14
C SER A 91 -7.90 26.81 6.83
N LEU A 92 -6.84 26.15 6.38
CA LEU A 92 -6.27 24.99 7.05
C LEU A 92 -5.73 25.33 8.45
N GLN A 93 -4.95 26.39 8.60
CA GLN A 93 -4.42 26.81 9.90
C GLN A 93 -5.53 27.25 10.87
N ASN A 94 -6.55 27.94 10.37
CA ASN A 94 -7.74 28.29 11.14
C ASN A 94 -8.49 27.03 11.62
N PHE A 95 -8.64 26.03 10.74
CA PHE A 95 -9.26 24.76 11.11
C PHE A 95 -8.45 24.04 12.19
N ILE A 96 -7.12 23.92 12.02
CA ILE A 96 -6.22 23.28 12.98
C ILE A 96 -6.34 23.95 14.35
N SER A 97 -6.29 25.28 14.39
CA SER A 97 -6.33 26.06 15.63
C SER A 97 -7.69 25.94 16.32
N LYS A 98 -8.80 26.07 15.58
CA LYS A 98 -10.16 26.00 16.12
C LYS A 98 -10.49 24.64 16.71
N ASN A 99 -9.96 23.57 16.12
CA ASN A 99 -10.18 22.19 16.57
C ASN A 99 -9.11 21.67 17.53
N GLN A 100 -8.21 22.53 18.03
CA GLN A 100 -7.15 22.15 18.98
C GLN A 100 -6.22 21.05 18.44
N LEU A 101 -5.97 21.05 17.13
CA LEU A 101 -5.12 20.08 16.45
C LEU A 101 -3.66 20.56 16.30
N SER A 102 -3.31 21.68 16.91
CA SER A 102 -1.97 22.24 16.91
C SER A 102 -0.96 21.24 17.50
N GLY A 103 0.19 21.07 16.83
CA GLY A 103 1.24 20.13 17.23
C GLY A 103 1.15 18.74 16.58
N ASN A 104 0.07 18.44 15.86
CA ASN A 104 -0.01 17.24 15.02
C ASN A 104 0.75 17.42 13.69
N LEU A 105 1.05 16.30 13.05
CA LEU A 105 1.71 16.26 11.75
C LEU A 105 0.69 16.50 10.63
N LEU A 106 1.17 17.07 9.53
CA LEU A 106 0.38 17.37 8.34
C LEU A 106 0.97 16.63 7.14
N HIS A 107 0.13 15.94 6.38
CA HIS A 107 0.50 15.37 5.08
C HIS A 107 -0.51 15.83 4.04
N SER A 108 -0.03 16.40 2.94
CA SER A 108 -0.86 16.81 1.81
C SER A 108 -0.71 15.84 0.64
N TRP A 109 -1.80 15.63 -0.10
CA TRP A 109 -1.80 14.99 -1.42
C TRP A 109 -2.72 15.75 -2.36
N GLU A 110 -2.58 15.51 -3.65
CA GLU A 110 -3.30 16.24 -4.68
C GLU A 110 -3.79 15.28 -5.75
N THR A 111 -5.03 15.47 -6.20
CA THR A 111 -5.62 14.79 -7.37
C THR A 111 -5.95 15.82 -8.45
N SER A 112 -6.50 15.41 -9.59
CA SER A 112 -7.00 16.35 -10.60
C SER A 112 -8.15 17.23 -10.09
N GLU A 113 -8.92 16.73 -9.12
CA GLU A 113 -10.19 17.30 -8.69
C GLU A 113 -10.11 18.00 -7.31
N TRP A 114 -9.20 17.59 -6.42
CA TRP A 114 -9.07 18.20 -5.08
C TRP A 114 -7.64 18.15 -4.53
N THR A 115 -7.41 18.95 -3.48
CA THR A 115 -6.24 18.84 -2.60
C THR A 115 -6.70 18.27 -1.26
N GLY A 116 -6.03 17.25 -0.76
CA GLY A 116 -6.33 16.62 0.51
C GLY A 116 -5.24 16.85 1.56
N PHE A 117 -5.66 16.90 2.82
CA PHE A 117 -4.77 17.03 3.97
C PHE A 117 -5.16 16.04 5.06
N TYR A 118 -4.17 15.30 5.56
CA TYR A 118 -4.28 14.45 6.73
C TYR A 118 -3.62 15.19 7.88
N ILE A 119 -4.38 15.38 8.95
CA ILE A 119 -3.85 15.75 10.24
C ILE A 119 -3.74 14.46 11.04
N PHE A 120 -2.53 14.11 11.44
CA PHE A 120 -2.26 12.81 12.05
C PHE A 120 -1.20 12.92 13.15
N ARG A 121 -1.13 11.90 13.98
CA ARG A 121 -0.05 11.71 14.94
C ARG A 121 0.58 10.34 14.74
N MET A 122 1.83 10.19 15.17
CA MET A 122 2.45 8.87 15.24
C MET A 122 2.04 8.19 16.55
N LYS A 123 1.53 6.97 16.45
CA LYS A 123 1.17 6.12 17.58
C LYS A 123 2.07 4.89 17.57
N LYS A 124 2.50 4.44 18.75
CA LYS A 124 3.22 3.18 18.87
C LYS A 124 2.23 2.02 18.88
N GLN A 125 2.42 1.04 18.00
CA GLN A 125 1.59 -0.16 17.90
C GLN A 125 2.45 -1.38 17.59
N THR A 126 1.97 -2.57 18.00
CA THR A 126 2.61 -3.85 17.68
C THR A 126 2.45 -4.16 16.18
N GLY A 127 3.56 -4.51 15.53
CA GLY A 127 3.59 -4.84 14.12
C GLY A 127 5.01 -5.04 13.60
N PHE A 128 5.21 -4.94 12.30
CA PHE A 128 6.55 -4.93 11.69
C PHE A 128 6.60 -4.01 10.48
N TYR A 129 7.79 -3.49 10.16
CA TYR A 129 8.03 -2.77 8.91
C TYR A 129 8.30 -3.74 7.77
N PHE A 130 8.13 -3.28 6.55
CA PHE A 130 8.50 -4.06 5.38
C PHE A 130 9.07 -3.24 4.24
N GLU A 131 9.82 -3.91 3.39
CA GLU A 131 10.31 -3.39 2.13
C GLU A 131 9.69 -4.16 0.96
N GLU A 132 9.47 -3.46 -0.13
CA GLU A 132 9.11 -4.07 -1.40
C GLU A 132 10.39 -4.48 -2.13
N ILE A 133 10.47 -5.76 -2.48
CA ILE A 133 11.66 -6.36 -3.07
C ILE A 133 11.54 -6.43 -4.59
N GLY A 134 10.33 -6.64 -5.09
CA GLY A 134 10.04 -6.67 -6.50
C GLY A 134 8.55 -6.78 -6.79
N GLU A 135 8.18 -6.33 -7.97
CA GLU A 135 6.82 -6.36 -8.48
C GLU A 135 6.83 -7.06 -9.84
N GLN A 136 5.85 -7.91 -10.09
CA GLN A 136 5.56 -8.47 -11.39
C GLN A 136 4.10 -8.16 -11.71
N ARG A 137 3.93 -7.25 -12.67
CA ARG A 137 2.64 -6.92 -13.25
C ARG A 137 2.41 -7.79 -14.48
N LYS A 138 1.31 -8.56 -14.49
CA LYS A 138 0.92 -9.45 -15.60
C LYS A 138 2.03 -10.46 -15.97
N GLY A 139 1.86 -11.19 -17.07
CA GLY A 139 2.89 -12.17 -17.50
C GLY A 139 2.81 -13.50 -16.78
N MET A 140 1.65 -13.86 -16.24
CA MET A 140 1.41 -15.12 -15.54
C MET A 140 0.30 -15.91 -16.25
N ASN A 141 0.51 -17.21 -16.48
CA ASN A 141 -0.48 -18.08 -17.11
C ASN A 141 -1.62 -18.51 -16.15
N ASN A 142 -2.59 -19.26 -16.69
CA ASN A 142 -3.79 -19.68 -15.95
C ASN A 142 -3.53 -20.55 -14.72
N LEU A 143 -2.36 -21.19 -14.61
CA LEU A 143 -2.03 -21.99 -13.42
C LEU A 143 -1.83 -21.09 -12.20
N PHE A 144 -1.30 -19.88 -12.41
CA PHE A 144 -1.16 -18.88 -11.36
C PHE A 144 -2.51 -18.59 -10.71
N TRP A 145 -3.49 -18.22 -11.53
CA TRP A 145 -4.86 -17.94 -11.12
C TRP A 145 -5.50 -19.07 -10.34
N THR A 146 -5.35 -20.28 -10.87
CA THR A 146 -5.95 -21.47 -10.26
C THR A 146 -5.43 -21.71 -8.84
N ARG A 147 -4.17 -21.38 -8.56
CA ARG A 147 -3.57 -21.56 -7.22
C ARG A 147 -3.87 -20.39 -6.28
N PHE A 148 -3.77 -19.16 -6.79
CA PHE A 148 -3.67 -17.95 -5.99
C PHE A 148 -4.96 -17.14 -5.89
N SER A 149 -5.97 -17.46 -6.70
CA SER A 149 -7.30 -16.86 -6.59
C SER A 149 -7.97 -17.33 -5.30
N SER A 150 -8.02 -16.45 -4.30
CA SER A 150 -8.68 -16.67 -3.02
C SER A 150 -9.36 -15.37 -2.58
N ASP A 151 -10.55 -15.51 -1.99
CA ASP A 151 -11.30 -14.38 -1.43
C ASP A 151 -10.73 -13.93 -0.07
N ASP A 152 -10.10 -14.85 0.67
CA ASP A 152 -9.65 -14.61 2.04
C ASP A 152 -8.13 -14.43 2.14
N ILE A 153 -7.35 -15.14 1.32
CA ILE A 153 -5.88 -15.14 1.41
C ILE A 153 -5.28 -14.42 0.21
N HIS A 154 -4.55 -13.33 0.50
CA HIS A 154 -3.87 -12.54 -0.51
C HIS A 154 -2.37 -12.35 -0.21
N ASN A 155 -1.87 -12.90 0.91
CA ASN A 155 -0.45 -12.91 1.27
C ASN A 155 0.05 -14.36 1.48
N PHE A 156 1.00 -14.80 0.66
CA PHE A 156 1.53 -16.18 0.64
C PHE A 156 2.99 -16.22 1.05
N THR A 157 3.32 -16.98 2.10
CA THR A 157 4.64 -16.92 2.77
C THR A 157 5.55 -18.11 2.46
N LYS A 158 5.00 -19.19 1.91
CA LYS A 158 5.73 -20.44 1.71
C LYS A 158 6.63 -20.37 0.48
N LYS A 159 7.81 -20.99 0.57
CA LYS A 159 8.76 -21.04 -0.54
C LYS A 159 8.15 -21.71 -1.78
N GLU A 160 7.32 -22.74 -1.58
CA GLU A 160 6.68 -23.43 -2.71
C GLU A 160 5.74 -22.52 -3.49
N ASP A 161 5.19 -21.47 -2.88
CA ASP A 161 4.35 -20.49 -3.56
C ASP A 161 5.17 -19.59 -4.48
N PHE A 162 6.34 -19.14 -4.05
CA PHE A 162 7.30 -18.41 -4.89
C PHE A 162 7.76 -19.26 -6.08
N GLU A 163 8.09 -20.54 -5.83
CA GLU A 163 8.50 -21.48 -6.87
C GLU A 163 7.35 -21.82 -7.83
N HIS A 164 6.11 -21.88 -7.34
CA HIS A 164 4.94 -22.09 -8.20
C HIS A 164 4.67 -20.86 -9.07
N ALA A 165 4.69 -19.66 -8.48
CA ALA A 165 4.52 -18.42 -9.21
C ALA A 165 5.56 -18.29 -10.32
N PHE A 166 6.83 -18.60 -10.03
CA PHE A 166 7.90 -18.59 -11.03
C PHE A 166 7.61 -19.52 -12.24
N LYS A 167 7.06 -20.71 -12.00
CA LYS A 167 6.67 -21.64 -13.09
C LYS A 167 5.50 -21.14 -13.93
N CYS A 168 4.76 -20.15 -13.45
CA CYS A 168 3.64 -19.59 -14.17
C CYS A 168 4.01 -18.38 -15.02
N VAL A 169 5.26 -17.89 -14.95
CA VAL A 169 5.72 -16.77 -15.78
C VAL A 169 5.68 -17.18 -17.25
N ASP A 170 4.93 -16.44 -18.05
CA ASP A 170 4.58 -16.83 -19.41
C ASP A 170 4.25 -15.61 -20.29
N PHE A 171 3.96 -15.83 -21.56
CA PHE A 171 3.39 -14.85 -22.48
C PHE A 171 2.09 -14.25 -21.92
N TYR A 172 1.88 -12.96 -22.13
CA TYR A 172 0.66 -12.28 -21.71
C TYR A 172 0.04 -11.43 -22.81
N TRP A 173 0.86 -10.76 -23.63
CA TRP A 173 0.38 -10.00 -24.78
C TRP A 173 0.59 -10.79 -26.06
N ASP A 174 -0.31 -10.64 -27.04
CA ASP A 174 -0.12 -11.21 -28.38
C ASP A 174 1.15 -10.69 -29.07
N SER A 175 1.69 -9.57 -28.59
CA SER A 175 2.94 -8.96 -29.05
C SER A 175 4.19 -9.41 -28.27
N ASP A 176 4.04 -10.19 -27.18
CA ASP A 176 5.19 -10.65 -26.39
C ASP A 176 6.10 -11.52 -27.27
N THR A 177 7.39 -11.22 -27.26
CA THR A 177 8.41 -12.04 -27.90
C THR A 177 8.99 -13.08 -26.93
N GLN A 178 9.70 -14.06 -27.46
CA GLN A 178 10.45 -15.03 -26.65
C GLN A 178 11.43 -14.31 -25.69
N ASP A 179 12.13 -13.28 -26.18
CA ASP A 179 13.09 -12.51 -25.41
C ASP A 179 12.40 -11.76 -24.25
N ASP A 180 11.19 -11.23 -24.47
CA ASP A 180 10.41 -10.57 -23.41
C ASP A 180 10.06 -11.54 -22.28
N VAL A 181 9.68 -12.77 -22.63
CA VAL A 181 9.35 -13.82 -21.65
C VAL A 181 10.61 -14.27 -20.91
N GLU A 182 11.74 -14.46 -21.61
CA GLU A 182 13.01 -14.83 -20.98
C GLU A 182 13.52 -13.73 -20.02
N GLN A 183 13.39 -12.46 -20.39
CA GLN A 183 13.70 -11.35 -19.51
C GLN A 183 12.80 -11.33 -18.28
N ARG A 184 11.49 -11.56 -18.46
CA ARG A 184 10.52 -11.63 -17.36
C ARG A 184 10.83 -12.77 -16.39
N ILE A 185 11.13 -13.97 -16.90
CA ILE A 185 11.56 -15.12 -16.12
C ILE A 185 12.82 -14.77 -15.31
N LYS A 186 13.82 -14.17 -15.95
CA LYS A 186 15.05 -13.75 -15.27
C LYS A 186 14.77 -12.76 -14.14
N MET A 187 14.00 -11.70 -14.42
CA MET A 187 13.65 -10.70 -13.41
C MET A 187 12.83 -11.29 -12.26
N PHE A 188 11.89 -12.19 -12.56
CA PHE A 188 11.11 -12.89 -11.54
C PHE A 188 12.03 -13.71 -10.64
N LYS A 189 12.91 -14.52 -11.23
CA LYS A 189 13.87 -15.32 -10.46
C LYS A 189 14.72 -14.45 -9.52
N GLU A 190 15.31 -13.37 -10.06
CA GLU A 190 16.19 -12.47 -9.31
C GLU A 190 15.47 -11.74 -8.17
N ASN A 191 14.21 -11.34 -8.37
CA ASN A 191 13.49 -10.53 -7.40
C ASN A 191 12.62 -11.34 -6.44
N PHE A 192 12.16 -12.52 -6.83
CA PHE A 192 11.23 -13.32 -6.04
C PHE A 192 11.91 -14.56 -5.45
N VAL A 193 12.48 -15.40 -6.30
CA VAL A 193 13.02 -16.71 -5.88
C VAL A 193 14.36 -16.54 -5.16
N ASP A 194 15.30 -15.82 -5.76
CA ASP A 194 16.66 -15.68 -5.23
C ASP A 194 16.72 -14.80 -3.97
N LYS A 195 15.74 -13.91 -3.79
CA LYS A 195 15.63 -13.02 -2.62
C LYS A 195 14.67 -13.54 -1.54
N TYR A 196 14.08 -14.72 -1.72
CA TYR A 196 13.20 -15.31 -0.72
C TYR A 196 13.96 -15.57 0.59
N GLU A 197 13.42 -15.10 1.70
CA GLU A 197 13.90 -15.42 3.04
C GLU A 197 12.77 -16.03 3.90
N PRO A 198 13.00 -17.24 4.47
CA PRO A 198 12.01 -17.86 5.34
C PRO A 198 11.75 -16.96 6.56
N ASN A 199 10.51 -16.94 7.04
CA ASN A 199 10.06 -16.13 8.17
C ASN A 199 10.15 -14.61 7.94
N LYS A 200 10.35 -14.16 6.69
CA LYS A 200 10.40 -12.73 6.33
C LYS A 200 9.71 -12.38 5.02
N SER A 201 9.79 -13.25 4.03
CA SER A 201 9.26 -13.00 2.69
C SER A 201 7.80 -13.43 2.55
N TRP A 202 7.05 -12.67 1.75
CA TRP A 202 5.73 -13.08 1.25
C TRP A 202 5.42 -12.49 -0.13
N LEU A 203 4.58 -13.19 -0.87
CA LEU A 203 3.91 -12.69 -2.07
C LEU A 203 2.61 -12.01 -1.66
N SER A 204 2.45 -10.74 -2.01
CA SER A 204 1.19 -10.01 -1.89
C SER A 204 0.52 -9.96 -3.25
N LEU A 205 -0.76 -10.29 -3.29
CA LEU A 205 -1.59 -10.23 -4.49
C LEU A 205 -2.44 -8.96 -4.50
N SER A 206 -2.58 -8.35 -5.67
CA SER A 206 -3.51 -7.23 -5.91
C SER A 206 -4.30 -7.45 -7.19
N TYR A 207 -5.62 -7.24 -7.11
CA TYR A 207 -6.60 -7.42 -8.19
C TYR A 207 -6.80 -6.16 -9.04
#